data_AF-A0A843YRE2-F1
#
_entry.id   AF-A0A843YRE2-F1
#
_cell.length_a   1.000
_cell.length_b   1.000
_cell.length_c   1.000
_cell.angle_alpha   90.00
_cell.angle_beta   90.00
_cell.angle_gamma   90.00
#
_symmetry.space_group_name_H-M   'P 1'
#
loop_
_entity.id
_entity.type
_entity.pdbx_description
1 polymer ?
#
loop_
_entity_poly.entity_id
_entity_poly.type
_entity_poly.pdbx_seq_one_letter_code
_entity_poly.pdbx_strand_id
1 'polypeptide(L)'
;MIHLKGITKTKSSLIVVTLLLLTACGEKTVEEAKSLAYYGEHLAEADVVHAKCVAMEKHELSTMPPSKRLAWIETATGINCKNASQARSDETYKAYQKKMRDAANKY
;
A
#
# COMPACT_ATOMS: atom_id res chain seq x y z
N MET A 1 -33.02 40.61 -52.32
CA MET A 1 -34.04 40.36 -51.27
C MET A 1 -34.01 38.87 -51.02
N ILE A 2 -33.68 38.32 -49.85
CA ILE A 2 -33.96 38.72 -48.45
C ILE A 2 -32.71 38.44 -47.59
N HIS A 3 -32.47 39.31 -46.62
CA HIS A 3 -31.47 39.16 -45.54
C HIS A 3 -31.80 37.97 -44.62
N LEU A 4 -30.79 37.24 -44.16
CA LEU A 4 -30.79 36.74 -42.78
C LEU A 4 -29.37 36.79 -42.20
N LYS A 5 -29.32 37.35 -41.00
CA LYS A 5 -28.16 37.86 -40.28
C LYS A 5 -28.07 37.11 -38.96
N GLY A 6 -26.90 36.53 -38.68
CA GLY A 6 -26.38 36.22 -37.35
C GLY A 6 -26.92 34.97 -36.63
N ILE A 7 -26.02 34.23 -35.97
CA ILE A 7 -26.03 33.93 -34.52
C ILE A 7 -24.69 33.23 -34.17
N THR A 8 -23.82 34.01 -33.55
CA THR A 8 -22.87 33.73 -32.46
C THR A 8 -22.37 32.30 -32.14
N LYS A 9 -21.04 32.11 -32.29
CA LYS A 9 -20.05 31.84 -31.23
C LYS A 9 -20.46 30.90 -30.08
N THR A 10 -19.92 29.68 -30.06
CA THR A 10 -19.69 28.90 -28.82
C THR A 10 -18.39 28.10 -28.90
N LYS A 11 -17.29 28.76 -28.53
CA LYS A 11 -16.03 28.15 -28.12
C LYS A 11 -16.20 27.65 -26.67
N SER A 12 -16.81 26.49 -26.43
CA SER A 12 -17.01 25.97 -25.06
C SER A 12 -17.01 24.45 -24.94
N SER A 13 -16.11 23.74 -25.66
CA SER A 13 -15.95 22.29 -25.46
C SER A 13 -14.50 21.84 -25.27
N LEU A 14 -13.60 22.72 -24.80
CA LEU A 14 -12.20 22.35 -24.54
C LEU A 14 -11.71 22.60 -23.10
N ILE A 15 -12.59 22.90 -22.15
CA ILE A 15 -12.21 23.27 -20.77
C ILE A 15 -12.58 22.18 -19.75
N VAL A 16 -13.48 21.24 -20.09
CA VAL A 16 -13.98 20.25 -19.12
C VAL A 16 -13.02 19.07 -18.91
N VAL A 17 -12.14 18.77 -19.88
CA VAL A 17 -11.25 17.59 -19.79
C VAL A 17 -9.96 17.88 -18.98
N THR A 18 -9.56 19.14 -18.83
CA THR A 18 -8.29 19.50 -18.19
C THR A 18 -8.35 19.56 -16.66
N LEU A 19 -9.55 19.55 -16.06
CA LEU A 19 -9.73 19.63 -14.60
C LEU A 19 -9.61 18.29 -13.86
N LEU A 20 -9.55 17.16 -14.57
CA LEU A 20 -9.42 15.83 -13.96
C LEU A 20 -7.98 15.43 -13.59
N LEU A 21 -6.98 16.27 -13.89
CA LEU A 21 -5.57 16.00 -13.57
C LEU A 21 -5.08 16.63 -12.26
N LEU A 22 -5.94 17.34 -11.52
CA LEU A 22 -5.53 18.17 -10.37
C LEU A 22 -5.83 17.57 -8.99
N THR A 23 -6.48 16.41 -8.88
CA THR A 23 -6.77 15.78 -7.57
C THR A 23 -5.77 14.71 -7.13
N ALA A 24 -4.71 14.46 -7.91
CA ALA A 24 -3.65 13.51 -7.52
C ALA A 24 -2.48 14.17 -6.75
N CYS A 25 -2.68 15.38 -6.21
CA CYS A 25 -1.82 15.88 -5.13
C CYS A 25 -2.36 15.32 -3.81
N GLY A 26 -2.28 14.00 -3.66
CA GLY A 26 -2.58 13.36 -2.39
C GLY A 26 -1.64 13.93 -1.35
N GLU A 27 -2.19 14.46 -0.26
CA GLU A 27 -1.41 14.67 0.96
C GLU A 27 -0.58 13.41 1.16
N LYS A 28 0.75 13.56 1.20
CA LYS A 28 1.61 12.48 1.67
C LYS A 28 1.24 12.30 3.13
N THR A 29 0.25 11.45 3.38
CA THR A 29 -0.01 10.93 4.71
C THR A 29 1.33 10.38 5.15
N VAL A 30 1.95 11.03 6.13
CA VAL A 30 3.18 10.53 6.73
C VAL A 30 2.80 9.16 7.28
N GLU A 31 3.28 8.11 6.62
CA GLU A 31 2.95 6.75 7.02
C GLU A 31 3.53 6.55 8.42
N GLU A 32 2.67 6.29 9.40
CA GLU A 32 3.11 6.01 10.76
C GLU A 32 3.44 4.53 10.93
N ALA A 33 4.43 4.25 11.78
CA ALA A 33 4.80 2.88 12.12
C ALA A 33 3.74 2.26 13.01
N LYS A 34 3.08 1.21 12.52
CA LYS A 34 2.14 0.40 13.28
C LYS A 34 2.88 -0.73 13.98
N SER A 35 2.42 -1.07 15.19
CA SER A 35 3.05 -2.08 16.03
C SER A 35 2.85 -3.50 15.49
N LEU A 36 3.68 -4.45 15.95
CA LEU A 36 3.47 -5.87 15.69
C LEU A 36 2.10 -6.36 16.18
N ALA A 37 1.68 -5.91 17.37
CA ALA A 37 0.38 -6.27 17.95
C ALA A 37 -0.78 -5.85 17.04
N TYR A 38 -0.73 -4.64 16.48
CA TYR A 38 -1.72 -4.16 15.52
C TYR A 38 -1.85 -5.12 14.32
N TYR A 39 -0.75 -5.47 13.66
CA TYR A 39 -0.81 -6.38 12.52
C TYR A 39 -1.23 -7.80 12.90
N GLY A 40 -0.98 -8.22 14.15
CA GLY A 40 -1.51 -9.47 14.69
C GLY A 40 -3.03 -9.50 14.81
N GLU A 41 -3.66 -8.35 15.08
CA GLU A 41 -5.13 -8.20 15.11
C GLU A 41 -5.71 -7.92 13.71
N HIS A 42 -4.89 -7.36 12.81
CA HIS A 42 -5.28 -6.93 11.46
C HIS A 42 -4.52 -7.71 10.36
N LEU A 43 -4.62 -9.04 10.37
CA LEU A 43 -3.85 -9.91 9.47
C LEU A 43 -4.10 -9.65 7.98
N ALA A 44 -5.32 -9.30 7.58
CA ALA A 44 -5.62 -8.95 6.19
C ALA A 44 -4.84 -7.71 5.73
N GLU A 45 -4.65 -6.74 6.63
CA GLU A 45 -3.79 -5.59 6.34
C GLU A 45 -2.32 -5.98 6.33
N ALA A 46 -1.89 -6.87 7.24
CA ALA A 46 -0.53 -7.42 7.25
C ALA A 46 -0.18 -8.12 5.93
N ASP A 47 -1.11 -8.88 5.33
CA ASP A 47 -0.93 -9.51 4.02
C ASP A 47 -0.71 -8.46 2.92
N VAL A 48 -1.52 -7.41 2.89
CA VAL A 48 -1.41 -6.32 1.89
C VAL A 48 -0.09 -5.58 2.05
N VAL A 49 0.29 -5.22 3.27
CA VAL A 49 1.55 -4.52 3.56
C VAL A 49 2.73 -5.41 3.17
N HIS A 50 2.75 -6.68 3.61
CA HIS A 50 3.83 -7.60 3.23
C HIS A 50 3.94 -7.76 1.71
N ALA A 51 2.82 -7.87 0.98
CA ALA A 51 2.86 -7.98 -0.49
C ALA A 51 3.54 -6.76 -1.13
N LYS A 52 3.23 -5.54 -0.64
CA LYS A 52 3.91 -4.30 -1.07
C LYS A 52 5.40 -4.33 -0.74
N CYS A 53 5.76 -4.80 0.46
CA CYS A 53 7.16 -4.90 0.90
C CYS A 53 7.98 -5.85 0.03
N VAL A 54 7.44 -7.01 -0.33
CA VAL A 54 8.11 -7.95 -1.26
C VAL A 54 8.31 -7.33 -2.64
N ALA A 55 7.37 -6.51 -3.11
CA ALA A 55 7.55 -5.80 -4.36
C ALA A 55 8.68 -4.77 -4.26
N MET A 56 8.74 -3.98 -3.18
CA MET A 56 9.84 -3.04 -2.95
C MET A 56 11.19 -3.75 -2.83
N GLU A 57 11.26 -4.87 -2.13
CA GLU A 57 12.48 -5.68 -1.99
C GLU A 57 13.02 -6.15 -3.34
N LYS A 58 12.14 -6.62 -4.23
CA LYS A 58 12.49 -7.09 -5.58
C LYS A 58 12.87 -5.98 -6.55
N HIS A 59 12.51 -4.74 -6.24
CA HIS A 59 12.72 -3.58 -7.11
C HIS A 59 13.60 -2.54 -6.41
N GLU A 60 12.98 -1.56 -5.76
CA GLU A 60 13.63 -0.37 -5.19
C GLU A 60 14.78 -0.70 -4.24
N LEU A 61 14.58 -1.67 -3.33
CA LEU A 61 15.59 -1.98 -2.32
C LEU A 61 16.73 -2.82 -2.88
N SER A 62 16.50 -3.58 -3.96
CA SER A 62 17.51 -4.46 -4.57
C SER A 62 18.70 -3.69 -5.13
N THR A 63 18.45 -2.51 -5.70
CA THR A 63 19.47 -1.62 -6.29
C THR A 63 19.96 -0.56 -5.29
N MET A 64 19.33 -0.48 -4.11
CA MET A 64 19.71 0.45 -3.06
C MET A 64 21.04 0.06 -2.41
N PRO A 65 21.98 1.01 -2.21
CA PRO A 65 23.21 0.76 -1.46
C PRO A 65 22.92 0.26 -0.03
N PRO A 66 23.76 -0.62 0.54
CA PRO A 66 23.51 -1.20 1.86
C PRO A 66 23.25 -0.18 2.97
N SER A 67 24.00 0.93 3.01
CA SER A 67 23.82 1.99 4.02
C SER A 67 22.45 2.67 3.93
N LYS A 68 21.95 2.92 2.71
CA LYS A 68 20.62 3.48 2.50
C LYS A 68 19.53 2.47 2.85
N ARG A 69 19.76 1.19 2.58
CA ARG A 69 18.82 0.11 2.94
C ARG A 69 18.70 -0.02 4.46
N LEU A 70 19.80 0.09 5.20
CA LEU A 70 19.78 0.12 6.67
C LEU A 70 18.94 1.28 7.19
N ALA A 71 19.17 2.50 6.69
CA ALA A 71 18.35 3.66 7.05
C ALA A 71 16.87 3.47 6.68
N TRP A 72 16.57 2.82 5.56
CA TRP A 72 15.20 2.51 5.16
C TRP A 72 14.49 1.57 6.15
N ILE A 73 15.17 0.56 6.68
CA ILE A 73 14.58 -0.38 7.65
C ILE A 73 14.09 0.34 8.91
N GLU A 74 14.71 1.46 9.27
CA GLU A 74 14.35 2.29 10.43
C GLU A 74 13.21 3.27 10.14
N THR A 75 12.81 3.44 8.88
CA THR A 75 11.64 4.26 8.53
C THR A 75 10.33 3.59 8.96
N ALA A 76 9.25 4.35 9.05
CA ALA A 76 7.93 3.80 9.36
C ALA A 76 7.50 2.70 8.38
N THR A 77 7.75 2.88 7.08
CA THR A 77 7.48 1.85 6.06
C THR A 77 8.33 0.60 6.30
N GLY A 78 9.62 0.74 6.60
CA GLY A 78 10.50 -0.39 6.94
C GLY A 78 10.03 -1.16 8.18
N ILE A 79 9.63 -0.43 9.22
CA ILE A 79 9.07 -1.00 10.45
C ILE A 79 7.74 -1.71 10.16
N ASN A 80 6.86 -1.11 9.36
CA ASN A 80 5.60 -1.73 8.92
C ASN A 80 5.85 -3.03 8.15
N CYS A 81 6.81 -3.04 7.23
CA CYS A 81 7.20 -4.25 6.51
C CYS A 81 7.65 -5.37 7.46
N LYS A 82 8.53 -5.05 8.41
CA LYS A 82 9.01 -6.01 9.40
C LYS A 82 7.87 -6.54 10.27
N ASN A 83 7.04 -5.66 10.82
CA ASN A 83 5.97 -6.03 11.74
C ASN A 83 4.87 -6.84 11.03
N ALA A 84 4.47 -6.44 9.82
CA ALA A 84 3.52 -7.20 9.02
C ALA A 84 4.04 -8.61 8.67
N SER A 85 5.32 -8.72 8.29
CA SER A 85 5.95 -10.01 8.00
C SER A 85 6.00 -10.94 9.22
N GLN A 86 6.37 -10.39 10.38
CA GLN A 86 6.41 -11.14 11.62
C GLN A 86 5.02 -11.60 12.05
N ALA A 87 4.01 -10.72 12.02
CA ALA A 87 2.63 -11.07 12.39
C ALA A 87 2.09 -12.25 11.59
N ARG A 88 2.32 -12.27 10.26
CA ARG A 88 1.91 -13.38 9.39
C ARG A 88 2.61 -14.69 9.73
N SER A 89 3.91 -14.61 10.04
CA SER A 89 4.71 -15.77 10.41
C SER A 89 4.25 -16.35 11.75
N ASP A 90 3.96 -15.49 12.72
CA ASP A 90 3.45 -15.88 14.03
C ASP A 90 2.08 -16.55 13.92
N GLU A 91 1.17 -16.02 13.09
CA GLU A 91 -0.13 -16.65 12.88
C GLU A 91 -0.01 -18.02 12.20
N THR A 92 0.85 -18.12 11.18
CA THR A 92 1.12 -19.40 10.51
C THR A 92 1.65 -20.44 11.51
N TYR A 93 2.56 -20.02 12.38
CA TYR A 93 3.12 -20.88 13.41
C TYR A 93 2.08 -21.27 14.47
N LYS A 94 1.23 -20.36 14.94
CA LYS A 94 0.10 -20.65 15.85
C LYS A 94 -0.85 -21.68 15.23
N ALA A 95 -1.22 -21.52 13.96
CA ALA A 95 -2.09 -22.45 13.25
C ALA A 95 -1.45 -23.84 13.14
N TYR A 96 -0.15 -23.89 12.85
CA TYR A 96 0.61 -25.15 12.83
C TYR A 96 0.63 -25.84 14.21
N GLN A 97 0.94 -25.11 15.27
CA GLN A 97 0.93 -25.65 16.62
C GLN A 97 -0.46 -26.17 17.02
N LYS A 98 -1.53 -25.46 16.63
CA LYS A 98 -2.90 -25.93 16.87
C LYS A 98 -3.15 -27.28 16.19
N LYS A 99 -2.77 -27.42 14.92
CA LYS A 99 -2.90 -28.70 14.19
C LYS A 99 -2.15 -29.83 14.89
N MET A 100 -0.95 -29.56 15.39
CA MET A 100 -0.17 -30.57 16.12
C MET A 100 -0.81 -30.98 17.44
N ARG A 101 -1.34 -30.03 18.22
CA ARG A 101 -2.09 -30.33 19.44
C ARG A 101 -3.36 -31.13 19.14
N ASP A 102 -4.12 -30.74 18.12
CA ASP A 102 -5.33 -31.43 17.72
C ASP A 102 -5.04 -32.85 17.22
N ALA A 103 -3.88 -33.09 16.62
CA ALA A 103 -3.43 -34.43 16.21
C ALA A 103 -2.98 -35.28 17.40
N ALA A 104 -2.26 -34.68 18.36
CA ALA A 104 -1.83 -35.38 19.58
C ALA A 104 -3.02 -35.80 20.45
N ASN A 105 -4.04 -34.94 20.59
CA ASN A 105 -5.25 -35.23 21.37
C ASN A 105 -6.13 -36.36 20.79
N LYS A 106 -5.80 -36.90 19.61
CA LYS A 106 -6.53 -38.03 19.00
C LYS A 106 -6.01 -39.40 19.46
N TYR A 107 -4.85 -39.45 20.11
CA TYR A 107 -4.17 -40.65 20.59
C TYR A 107 -4.01 -40.60 22.11
#